data_AF-A0A1Z9NH20-F1
#
_entry.id   AF-A0A1Z9NH20-F1
#
_cell.length_a   1.000
_cell.length_b   1.000
_cell.length_c   1.000
_cell.angle_alpha   90.00
_cell.angle_beta   90.00
_cell.angle_gamma   90.00
#
_symmetry.space_group_name_H-M   'P 1'
#
loop_
_entity.id
_entity.type
_entity.pdbx_description
1 polymer ?
#
loop_
_entity_poly.entity_id
_entity_poly.type
_entity_poly.pdbx_seq_one_letter_code
_entity_poly.pdbx_strand_id
1 'polypeptide(L)'
;MIKLNKIMSFVFILILSSNLYGHCQVPCGIYDDAVRIVQIEEDIATIRKAMSMIKGLSGKADAQSLNQMIRWVNTKEDHATKIQDTVSSYFLAQRIKPKKKGEAGRQVYVNHTLLLQQLIVAAMKCKQNVDQDFCDSASDLVLEFSTSYFDEHGIKHLKEIQNKK
;
A
#
# COMPACT_ATOMS: atom_id res chain seq x y z
N MET A 1 -3.66 29.66 40.81
CA MET A 1 -4.46 28.43 40.62
C MET A 1 -5.09 28.46 39.23
N ILE A 2 -4.42 27.87 38.25
CA ILE A 2 -4.95 27.74 36.88
C ILE A 2 -6.09 26.71 36.95
N LYS A 3 -7.31 27.15 36.61
CA LYS A 3 -8.53 26.33 36.74
C LYS A 3 -8.35 25.00 36.00
N LEU A 4 -8.49 23.90 36.74
CA LEU A 4 -8.35 22.50 36.27
C LEU A 4 -9.22 22.22 35.01
N ASN A 5 -10.35 22.93 34.88
CA ASN A 5 -11.24 22.84 33.71
C ASN A 5 -10.63 23.32 32.39
N LYS A 6 -9.63 24.21 32.40
CA LYS A 6 -8.96 24.64 31.15
C LYS A 6 -7.95 23.60 30.64
N ILE A 7 -7.38 22.78 31.53
CA ILE A 7 -6.44 21.71 31.16
C ILE A 7 -7.20 20.54 30.52
N MET A 8 -8.38 20.18 31.05
CA MET A 8 -9.23 19.14 30.44
C MET A 8 -9.73 19.49 29.04
N SER A 9 -9.98 20.77 28.74
CA SER A 9 -10.44 21.19 27.41
C SER A 9 -9.33 21.19 26.36
N PHE A 10 -8.06 21.31 26.77
CA PHE A 10 -6.92 21.33 25.85
C PHE A 10 -6.45 19.92 25.48
N VAL A 11 -6.59 18.96 26.41
CA VAL A 11 -6.23 17.55 26.19
C VAL A 11 -7.20 16.85 25.23
N PHE A 12 -8.46 17.28 25.16
CA PHE A 12 -9.45 16.67 24.25
C PHE A 12 -9.19 16.97 22.77
N ILE A 13 -8.55 18.10 22.44
CA ILE A 13 -8.23 18.49 21.05
C ILE A 13 -7.04 17.70 20.50
N LEU A 14 -6.11 17.27 21.36
CA LEU A 14 -4.93 16.50 20.95
C LEU A 14 -5.23 15.04 20.58
N ILE A 15 -6.40 14.51 20.92
CA ILE A 15 -6.77 13.10 20.67
C ILE A 15 -7.47 12.92 19.29
N LEU A 16 -7.78 14.00 18.57
CA LEU A 16 -8.45 13.94 17.27
C LEU A 16 -7.52 13.90 16.04
N SER A 17 -6.19 13.82 16.22
CA SER A 17 -5.23 13.95 15.11
C SER A 17 -4.37 12.72 14.85
N SER A 18 -4.98 11.54 14.77
CA SER A 18 -4.26 10.36 14.24
C SER A 18 -5.17 9.40 13.49
N ASN A 19 -5.98 9.94 12.58
CA ASN A 19 -6.73 9.17 11.60
C ASN A 19 -6.59 9.85 10.23
N LEU A 20 -5.37 9.86 9.69
CA LEU A 20 -5.13 10.15 8.26
C LEU A 20 -5.56 8.92 7.44
N TYR A 21 -6.86 8.64 7.46
CA TYR A 21 -7.49 7.70 6.54
C TYR A 21 -7.64 8.37 5.17
N GLY A 22 -7.18 7.67 4.12
CA GLY A 22 -7.54 7.88 2.72
C GLY A 22 -7.46 9.31 2.22
N HIS A 23 -6.42 9.63 1.44
CA HIS A 23 -6.27 10.90 0.74
C HIS A 23 -7.60 11.39 0.18
N CYS A 24 -8.05 12.53 0.69
CA CYS A 24 -9.44 13.00 0.65
C CYS A 24 -9.98 13.35 -0.75
N GLN A 25 -9.23 13.04 -1.82
CA GLN A 25 -9.47 13.43 -3.22
C GLN A 25 -9.63 14.95 -3.43
N VAL A 26 -9.47 15.74 -2.36
CA VAL A 26 -9.34 17.20 -2.39
C VAL A 26 -7.90 17.54 -2.76
N PRO A 27 -7.64 18.59 -3.55
CA PRO A 27 -6.30 19.07 -3.84
C PRO A 27 -5.65 19.74 -2.61
N CYS A 28 -5.45 18.97 -1.53
CA CYS A 28 -4.91 19.46 -0.26
C CYS A 28 -3.39 19.65 -0.28
N GLY A 29 -2.69 19.10 -1.27
CA GLY A 29 -1.23 19.20 -1.40
C GLY A 29 -0.43 18.36 -0.39
N ILE A 30 -1.10 17.60 0.46
CA ILE A 30 -0.47 16.77 1.50
C ILE A 30 -0.29 15.36 0.92
N TYR A 31 0.94 15.07 0.50
CA TYR A 31 1.31 13.78 -0.10
C TYR A 31 2.56 13.24 0.58
N ASP A 32 2.58 11.93 0.79
CA ASP A 32 3.74 11.19 1.27
C ASP A 32 3.84 9.89 0.47
N ASP A 33 4.39 10.03 -0.73
CA ASP A 33 4.46 8.95 -1.71
C ASP A 33 5.36 7.80 -1.21
N ALA A 34 6.43 8.14 -0.49
CA ALA A 34 7.38 7.17 0.05
C ALA A 34 6.72 6.30 1.12
N VAL A 35 5.94 6.87 2.03
CA VAL A 35 5.14 6.09 2.98
C VAL A 35 4.15 5.17 2.27
N ARG A 36 3.55 5.59 1.15
CA ARG A 36 2.62 4.71 0.40
C ARG A 36 3.33 3.54 -0.26
N ILE A 37 4.53 3.73 -0.81
CA ILE A 37 5.35 2.62 -1.31
C ILE A 37 5.67 1.63 -0.18
N VAL A 38 6.13 2.15 0.96
CA VAL A 38 6.49 1.33 2.12
C VAL A 38 5.30 0.54 2.67
N GLN A 39 4.09 1.11 2.63
CA GLN A 39 2.85 0.41 3.00
C GLN A 39 2.50 -0.71 2.01
N ILE A 40 2.64 -0.46 0.70
CA ILE A 40 2.44 -1.49 -0.32
C ILE A 40 3.43 -2.65 -0.12
N GLU A 41 4.69 -2.36 0.21
CA GLU A 41 5.69 -3.39 0.51
C GLU A 41 5.30 -4.24 1.74
N GLU A 42 4.74 -3.63 2.79
CA GLU A 42 4.21 -4.36 3.97
C GLU A 42 3.01 -5.23 3.63
N ASP A 43 2.10 -4.71 2.81
CA ASP A 43 0.93 -5.46 2.37
C ASP A 43 1.38 -6.70 1.58
N ILE A 44 2.35 -6.56 0.67
CA ILE A 44 2.94 -7.70 -0.06
C ILE A 44 3.59 -8.70 0.88
N ALA A 45 4.38 -8.25 1.87
CA ALA A 45 4.99 -9.13 2.86
C ALA A 45 3.94 -9.89 3.70
N THR A 46 2.85 -9.22 4.06
CA THR A 46 1.73 -9.80 4.81
C THR A 46 0.99 -10.85 3.98
N ILE A 47 0.73 -10.57 2.70
CA ILE A 47 0.16 -11.51 1.73
C ILE A 47 1.06 -12.76 1.61
N ARG A 48 2.37 -12.58 1.40
CA ARG A 48 3.35 -13.66 1.31
C ARG A 48 3.31 -14.56 2.55
N LYS A 49 3.26 -13.96 3.75
CA LYS A 49 3.10 -14.69 5.01
C LYS A 49 1.78 -15.47 5.05
N ALA A 50 0.66 -14.82 4.73
CA ALA A 50 -0.65 -15.46 4.73
C ALA A 50 -0.71 -16.66 3.78
N MET A 51 -0.14 -16.56 2.57
CA MET A 51 -0.03 -17.67 1.62
C MET A 51 0.74 -18.86 2.20
N SER A 52 1.88 -18.61 2.86
CA SER A 52 2.67 -19.67 3.52
C SER A 52 1.88 -20.34 4.65
N MET A 53 1.13 -19.56 5.44
CA MET A 53 0.29 -20.11 6.50
C MET A 53 -0.85 -20.97 5.93
N ILE A 54 -1.50 -20.54 4.84
CA ILE A 54 -2.53 -21.33 4.16
C ILE A 54 -1.95 -22.65 3.65
N LYS A 55 -0.78 -22.61 2.99
CA LYS A 55 -0.08 -23.83 2.52
C LYS A 55 0.20 -24.79 3.68
N GLY A 56 0.71 -24.29 4.80
CA GLY A 56 1.02 -25.12 5.99
C GLY A 56 -0.19 -25.69 6.73
N LEU A 57 -1.39 -25.12 6.52
CA LEU A 57 -2.65 -25.63 7.06
C LEU A 57 -3.40 -26.55 6.08
N SER A 58 -2.95 -26.63 4.82
CA SER A 58 -3.57 -27.48 3.81
C SER A 58 -3.60 -28.95 4.24
N GLY A 59 -4.74 -29.61 4.06
CA GLY A 59 -4.96 -31.00 4.45
C GLY A 59 -5.34 -31.21 5.93
N LYS A 60 -5.34 -30.17 6.77
CA LYS A 60 -5.85 -30.25 8.14
C LYS A 60 -7.35 -29.98 8.17
N ALA A 61 -8.10 -30.84 8.85
CA ALA A 61 -9.57 -30.77 8.92
C ALA A 61 -10.10 -30.46 10.34
N ASP A 62 -9.23 -30.26 11.33
CA ASP A 62 -9.67 -29.88 12.67
C ASP A 62 -10.23 -28.45 12.66
N ALA A 63 -11.20 -28.20 13.55
CA ALA A 63 -11.92 -26.93 13.60
C ALA A 63 -11.01 -25.71 13.81
N GLN A 64 -9.91 -25.87 14.55
CA GLN A 64 -8.98 -24.77 14.78
C GLN A 64 -8.19 -24.44 13.51
N SER A 65 -7.68 -25.45 12.80
CA SER A 65 -6.99 -25.25 11.52
C SER A 65 -7.88 -24.62 10.46
N LEU A 66 -9.14 -25.03 10.37
CA LEU A 66 -10.12 -24.43 9.44
C LEU A 66 -10.37 -22.95 9.77
N ASN A 67 -10.55 -22.62 11.06
CA ASN A 67 -10.71 -21.23 11.49
C ASN A 67 -9.48 -20.38 11.15
N GLN A 68 -8.27 -20.91 11.34
CA GLN A 68 -7.04 -20.18 10.98
C GLN A 68 -6.89 -20.01 9.48
N MET A 69 -7.23 -21.04 8.68
CA MET A 69 -7.18 -20.95 7.22
C MET A 69 -8.07 -19.82 6.71
N ILE A 70 -9.32 -19.73 7.20
CA ILE A 70 -10.25 -18.66 6.82
C ILE A 70 -9.68 -17.27 7.18
N ARG A 71 -9.10 -17.11 8.38
CA ARG A 71 -8.47 -15.84 8.78
C ARG A 71 -7.33 -15.44 7.86
N TRP A 72 -6.49 -16.39 7.46
CA TRP A 72 -5.38 -16.11 6.55
C TRP A 72 -5.85 -15.79 5.13
N VAL A 73 -6.91 -16.45 4.63
CA VAL A 73 -7.55 -16.08 3.37
C VAL A 73 -8.04 -14.65 3.44
N ASN A 74 -8.88 -14.31 4.43
CA ASN A 74 -9.42 -12.95 4.59
C ASN A 74 -8.30 -11.91 4.71
N THR A 75 -7.27 -12.19 5.51
CA THR A 75 -6.11 -11.29 5.67
C THR A 75 -5.41 -11.04 4.32
N LYS A 76 -5.15 -12.11 3.56
CA LYS A 76 -4.52 -12.00 2.23
C LYS A 76 -5.38 -11.15 1.27
N GLU A 77 -6.69 -11.37 1.28
CA GLU A 77 -7.62 -10.66 0.42
C GLU A 77 -7.75 -9.16 0.78
N ASP A 78 -7.79 -8.84 2.06
CA ASP A 78 -7.86 -7.46 2.55
C ASP A 78 -6.60 -6.69 2.18
N HIS A 79 -5.41 -7.27 2.41
CA HIS A 79 -4.14 -6.63 2.08
C HIS A 79 -3.95 -6.47 0.56
N ALA A 80 -4.36 -7.45 -0.25
CA ALA A 80 -4.35 -7.29 -1.71
C ALA A 80 -5.27 -6.15 -2.16
N THR A 81 -6.43 -6.00 -1.52
CA THR A 81 -7.39 -4.92 -1.82
C THR A 81 -6.81 -3.54 -1.45
N LYS A 82 -6.13 -3.42 -0.29
CA LYS A 82 -5.44 -2.17 0.11
C LYS A 82 -4.40 -1.71 -0.92
N ILE A 83 -3.66 -2.64 -1.52
CA ILE A 83 -2.71 -2.32 -2.60
C ILE A 83 -3.49 -1.77 -3.80
N GLN A 84 -4.55 -2.44 -4.24
CA GLN A 84 -5.37 -1.99 -5.37
C GLN A 84 -5.99 -0.60 -5.13
N ASP A 85 -6.49 -0.35 -3.94
CA ASP A 85 -7.08 0.94 -3.55
C ASP A 85 -6.03 2.05 -3.50
N THR A 86 -4.86 1.78 -2.93
CA THR A 86 -3.75 2.74 -2.90
C THR A 86 -3.29 3.07 -4.32
N VAL A 87 -3.06 2.05 -5.14
CA VAL A 87 -2.58 2.28 -6.52
C VAL A 87 -3.63 3.02 -7.35
N SER A 88 -4.90 2.63 -7.28
CA SER A 88 -5.98 3.26 -8.05
C SER A 88 -6.31 4.68 -7.57
N SER A 89 -6.60 4.83 -6.28
CA SER A 89 -7.14 6.07 -5.73
C SER A 89 -6.06 7.10 -5.43
N TYR A 90 -4.87 6.66 -5.04
CA TYR A 90 -3.77 7.58 -4.73
C TYR A 90 -2.88 7.83 -5.95
N PHE A 91 -2.22 6.79 -6.45
CA PHE A 91 -1.22 6.99 -7.49
C PHE A 91 -1.87 7.34 -8.84
N LEU A 92 -2.74 6.48 -9.36
CA LEU A 92 -3.34 6.69 -10.69
C LEU A 92 -4.26 7.90 -10.74
N ALA A 93 -5.15 8.07 -9.76
CA ALA A 93 -6.14 9.15 -9.78
C ALA A 93 -5.58 10.53 -9.33
N GLN A 94 -4.68 10.57 -8.35
CA GLN A 94 -4.24 11.85 -7.75
C GLN A 94 -2.82 12.26 -8.14
N ARG A 95 -1.86 11.33 -8.09
CA ARG A 95 -0.43 11.64 -8.22
C ARG A 95 0.05 11.68 -9.66
N ILE A 96 -0.30 10.69 -10.48
CA ILE A 96 0.11 10.61 -11.87
C ILE A 96 -0.66 11.64 -12.71
N LYS A 97 0.06 12.58 -13.33
CA LYS A 97 -0.54 13.66 -14.13
C LYS A 97 -0.75 13.20 -15.57
N PRO A 98 -2.00 13.23 -16.09
CA PRO A 98 -2.27 12.91 -17.48
C PRO A 98 -1.48 13.82 -18.44
N LYS A 99 -1.01 13.24 -19.53
CA LYS A 99 -0.29 13.94 -20.61
C LYS A 99 -0.96 13.63 -21.94
N LYS A 100 -1.14 14.62 -22.82
CA LYS A 100 -1.67 14.36 -24.18
C LYS A 100 -0.58 13.78 -25.09
N LYS A 101 -1.00 13.23 -26.23
CA LYS A 101 -0.06 12.77 -27.28
C LYS A 101 0.79 13.96 -27.75
N GLY A 102 2.10 13.76 -27.83
CA GLY A 102 3.06 14.80 -28.23
C GLY A 102 3.53 15.72 -27.11
N GLU A 103 2.96 15.65 -25.90
CA GLU A 103 3.45 16.42 -24.76
C GLU A 103 4.76 15.85 -24.20
N ALA A 104 5.66 16.74 -23.78
CA ALA A 104 6.87 16.34 -23.06
C ALA A 104 6.52 15.53 -21.80
N GLY A 105 7.26 14.43 -21.59
CA GLY A 105 7.02 13.50 -20.48
C GLY A 105 5.88 12.51 -20.70
N ARG A 106 5.24 12.48 -21.89
CA ARG A 106 4.16 11.52 -22.19
C ARG A 106 4.60 10.06 -22.01
N GLN A 107 5.82 9.69 -22.40
CA GLN A 107 6.28 8.31 -22.25
C GLN A 107 6.45 7.90 -20.78
N VAL A 108 6.94 8.81 -19.93
CA VAL A 108 7.04 8.58 -18.48
C VAL A 108 5.65 8.36 -17.88
N TYR A 109 4.68 9.21 -18.25
CA TYR A 109 3.28 9.00 -17.85
C TYR A 109 2.77 7.61 -18.25
N VAL A 110 2.97 7.19 -19.51
CA VAL A 110 2.53 5.88 -20.00
C VAL A 110 3.19 4.74 -19.21
N ASN A 111 4.51 4.80 -19.02
CA ASN A 111 5.25 3.77 -18.29
C ASN A 111 4.76 3.66 -16.85
N HIS A 112 4.60 4.78 -16.14
CA HIS A 112 4.07 4.77 -14.78
C HIS A 112 2.66 4.19 -14.71
N THR A 113 1.76 4.56 -15.63
CA THR A 113 0.41 3.98 -15.65
C THR A 113 0.41 2.49 -15.94
N LEU A 114 1.32 2.00 -16.79
CA LEU A 114 1.45 0.57 -17.09
C LEU A 114 1.91 -0.21 -15.86
N LEU A 115 3.00 0.21 -15.22
CA LEU A 115 3.54 -0.44 -14.02
C LEU A 115 2.49 -0.51 -12.89
N LEU A 116 1.78 0.60 -12.65
CA LEU A 116 0.72 0.66 -11.65
C LEU A 116 -0.47 -0.24 -12.00
N GLN A 117 -0.87 -0.29 -13.28
CA GLN A 117 -1.94 -1.20 -13.71
C GLN A 117 -1.52 -2.67 -13.56
N GLN A 118 -0.29 -3.02 -13.92
CA GLN A 118 0.26 -4.36 -13.73
C GLN A 118 0.31 -4.73 -12.24
N LEU A 119 0.65 -3.78 -11.36
CA LEU A 119 0.66 -4.00 -9.91
C LEU A 119 -0.74 -4.30 -9.37
N ILE A 120 -1.78 -3.61 -9.86
CA ILE A 120 -3.19 -3.93 -9.53
C ILE A 120 -3.52 -5.37 -9.91
N VAL A 121 -3.07 -5.84 -11.08
CA VAL A 121 -3.29 -7.22 -11.55
C VAL A 121 -2.49 -8.22 -10.72
N ALA A 122 -1.23 -7.93 -10.40
CA ALA A 122 -0.40 -8.80 -9.54
C ALA A 122 -1.02 -8.95 -8.14
N ALA A 123 -1.54 -7.86 -7.56
CA ALA A 123 -2.27 -7.90 -6.29
C ALA A 123 -3.55 -8.76 -6.39
N MET A 124 -4.31 -8.66 -7.49
CA MET A 124 -5.46 -9.55 -7.74
C MET A 124 -5.01 -11.03 -7.82
N LYS A 125 -3.89 -11.33 -8.48
CA LYS A 125 -3.37 -12.70 -8.56
C LYS A 125 -2.96 -13.23 -7.20
N CYS A 126 -2.36 -12.39 -6.36
CA CYS A 126 -2.10 -12.71 -4.96
C CYS A 126 -3.39 -13.04 -4.20
N LYS A 127 -4.44 -12.24 -4.40
CA LYS A 127 -5.77 -12.45 -3.80
C LYS A 127 -6.38 -13.80 -4.19
N GLN A 128 -6.18 -14.26 -5.42
CA GLN A 128 -6.79 -15.48 -5.95
C GLN A 128 -6.00 -16.77 -5.66
N ASN A 129 -4.70 -16.68 -5.39
CA ASN A 129 -3.80 -17.84 -5.35
C ASN A 129 -2.99 -17.94 -4.04
N VAL A 130 -2.21 -19.00 -3.89
CA VAL A 130 -1.21 -19.15 -2.81
C VAL A 130 0.22 -19.28 -3.35
N ASP A 131 0.40 -19.07 -4.65
CA ASP A 131 1.70 -19.09 -5.28
C ASP A 131 2.50 -17.84 -4.94
N GLN A 132 3.74 -18.02 -4.48
CA GLN A 132 4.57 -16.94 -3.97
C GLN A 132 5.14 -16.09 -5.10
N ASP A 133 5.25 -16.64 -6.30
CA ASP A 133 5.74 -15.96 -7.50
C ASP A 133 4.91 -14.71 -7.84
N PHE A 134 3.62 -14.69 -7.47
CA PHE A 134 2.78 -13.50 -7.62
C PHE A 134 3.16 -12.37 -6.67
N CYS A 135 3.63 -12.69 -5.45
CA CYS A 135 4.16 -11.70 -4.53
C CYS A 135 5.51 -11.15 -5.01
N ASP A 136 6.34 -12.01 -5.61
CA ASP A 136 7.63 -11.59 -6.19
C ASP A 136 7.39 -10.64 -7.37
N SER A 137 6.49 -10.99 -8.27
CA SER A 137 6.06 -10.13 -9.38
C SER A 137 5.53 -8.77 -8.89
N ALA A 138 4.75 -8.75 -7.80
CA ALA A 138 4.26 -7.50 -7.22
C ALA A 138 5.40 -6.66 -6.61
N SER A 139 6.35 -7.29 -5.92
CA SER A 139 7.53 -6.62 -5.37
C SER A 139 8.40 -6.00 -6.46
N ASP A 140 8.63 -6.72 -7.56
CA ASP A 140 9.43 -6.22 -8.69
C ASP A 140 8.78 -4.99 -9.34
N LEU A 141 7.46 -5.02 -9.55
CA LEU A 141 6.70 -3.88 -10.09
C LEU A 141 6.76 -2.65 -9.18
N VAL A 142 6.72 -2.84 -7.86
CA VAL A 142 6.87 -1.74 -6.87
C VAL A 142 8.27 -1.16 -6.92
N LEU A 143 9.31 -2.00 -7.04
CA LEU A 143 10.69 -1.55 -7.14
C LEU A 143 10.93 -0.77 -8.44
N GLU A 144 10.46 -1.29 -9.57
CA GLU A 144 10.59 -0.63 -10.87
C GLU A 144 9.85 0.71 -10.88
N PHE A 145 8.61 0.74 -10.40
CA PHE A 145 7.84 1.98 -10.28
C PHE A 145 8.55 2.99 -9.37
N SER A 146 9.01 2.57 -8.19
CA SER A 146 9.69 3.47 -7.24
C SER A 146 10.95 4.07 -7.85
N THR A 147 11.73 3.26 -8.55
CA THR A 147 12.97 3.68 -9.22
C THR A 147 12.71 4.68 -10.33
N SER A 148 11.65 4.50 -11.12
CA SER A 148 11.30 5.43 -12.20
C SER A 148 10.56 6.69 -11.71
N TYR A 149 9.85 6.58 -10.58
CA TYR A 149 8.97 7.63 -10.06
C TYR A 149 9.71 8.68 -9.22
N PHE A 150 10.64 8.26 -8.37
CA PHE A 150 11.37 9.16 -7.48
C PHE A 150 12.65 9.71 -8.12
N ASP A 151 12.95 10.96 -7.80
CA ASP A 151 14.29 11.52 -8.00
C ASP A 151 15.26 11.07 -6.89
N GLU A 152 16.51 11.53 -6.94
CA GLU A 152 17.53 11.17 -5.94
C GLU A 152 17.10 11.49 -4.50
N HIS A 153 16.42 12.62 -4.30
CA HIS A 153 15.92 13.03 -2.98
C HIS A 153 14.79 12.10 -2.52
N GLY A 154 13.83 11.80 -3.40
CA GLY A 154 12.75 10.86 -3.13
C GLY A 154 13.24 9.45 -2.79
N ILE A 155 14.24 8.95 -3.52
CA ILE A 155 14.85 7.64 -3.25
C ILE A 155 15.56 7.64 -1.89
N LYS A 156 16.27 8.71 -1.53
CA LYS A 156 16.87 8.84 -0.20
C LYS A 156 15.81 8.80 0.89
N HIS A 157 14.73 9.57 0.73
CA HIS A 157 13.64 9.61 1.68
C HIS A 157 12.95 8.25 1.84
N LEU A 158 12.71 7.53 0.73
CA LEU A 158 12.17 6.16 0.74
C LEU A 158 13.05 5.23 1.58
N LYS A 159 14.37 5.24 1.34
CA LYS A 159 15.34 4.42 2.10
C LYS A 159 15.36 4.78 3.58
N GLU A 160 15.26 6.06 3.93
CA GLU A 160 15.18 6.50 5.33
C GLU A 160 13.95 5.95 6.05
N ILE A 161 12.80 5.88 5.38
CA ILE A 161 11.59 5.28 5.97
C ILE A 161 11.73 3.77 6.08
N GLN A 162 12.25 3.10 5.05
CA GLN A 162 12.47 1.64 5.05
C GLN A 162 13.41 1.21 6.18
N ASN A 163 14.48 1.96 6.45
CA ASN A 163 15.47 1.66 7.48
C ASN A 163 15.00 1.94 8.92
N LYS A 164 13.84 2.61 9.09
CA LYS A 164 13.27 2.90 10.42
C LYS A 164 12.32 1.81 10.93
N LYS A 165 12.03 0.78 10.12
CA LYS A 165 11.30 -0.42 10.53
C LYS A 165 12.21 -1.43 11.22
#